data_AF-A0A524HLD6-F1
#
_entry.id   AF-A0A524HLD6-F1
#
_cell.length_a   1.000
_cell.length_b   1.000
_cell.length_c   1.000
_cell.angle_alpha   90.00
_cell.angle_beta   90.00
_cell.angle_gamma   90.00
#
_symmetry.space_group_name_H-M   'P 1'
#
loop_
_entity.id
_entity.type
_entity.pdbx_description
1 polymer ?
#
loop_
_entity_poly.entity_id
_entity_poly.type
_entity_poly.pdbx_seq_one_letter_code
_entity_poly.pdbx_strand_id
1 'polypeptide(L)'
;MFDDLVTMHGRLDHKVGGAFSSAANIGGGNETTIMGIIEAMLISGMVVEGDPKGDHYGPVSIGAPDDRVKKQCTRRGNRIAELTLKLFG
;
A
#
# COMPACT_ATOMS: atom_id res chain seq x y z
N MET A 1 -15.03 8.76 1.74
CA MET A 1 -14.40 7.40 1.68
C MET A 1 -13.50 7.15 2.89
N PHE A 2 -12.87 8.17 3.46
CA PHE A 2 -11.98 8.04 4.62
C PHE A 2 -12.48 8.79 5.87
N ASP A 3 -13.77 9.09 5.91
CA ASP A 3 -14.41 9.91 6.94
C ASP A 3 -14.21 9.30 8.35
N ASP A 4 -14.10 7.97 8.43
CA ASP A 4 -13.85 7.25 9.68
C ASP A 4 -12.41 7.43 10.22
N LEU A 5 -11.45 7.87 9.40
CA LEU A 5 -10.09 8.15 9.88
C LEU A 5 -10.05 9.28 10.91
N VAL A 6 -11.06 10.17 10.89
CA VAL A 6 -11.23 11.21 11.90
C VAL A 6 -11.40 10.62 13.30
N THR A 7 -12.09 9.47 13.41
CA THR A 7 -12.27 8.76 14.70
C THR A 7 -11.00 8.06 15.19
N MET A 8 -10.00 7.93 14.32
CA MET A 8 -8.73 7.25 14.58
C MET A 8 -7.57 8.23 14.72
N HIS A 9 -7.85 9.52 14.96
CA HIS A 9 -6.83 10.58 15.04
C HIS A 9 -5.67 10.17 15.95
N GLY A 10 -4.44 10.23 15.41
CA GLY A 10 -3.20 9.90 16.11
C GLY A 10 -2.93 8.41 16.33
N ARG A 11 -3.89 7.51 16.12
CA ARG A 11 -3.69 6.06 16.34
C ARG A 11 -2.88 5.38 15.23
N LEU A 12 -2.80 6.02 14.07
CA LEU A 12 -2.04 5.54 12.90
C LEU A 12 -0.71 6.28 12.75
N ASP A 13 -0.45 7.28 13.60
CA ASP A 13 0.75 8.08 13.51
C ASP A 13 1.99 7.18 13.66
N HIS A 14 2.99 7.43 12.81
CA HIS A 14 4.22 6.68 12.65
C HIS A 14 4.09 5.20 12.25
N LYS A 15 2.89 4.66 12.03
CA LYS A 15 2.73 3.26 11.59
C LYS A 15 3.24 3.08 10.16
N VAL A 16 3.86 1.94 9.88
CA VAL A 16 4.29 1.59 8.52
C VAL A 16 3.10 1.06 7.72
N GLY A 17 2.91 1.58 6.51
CA GLY A 17 1.78 1.26 5.64
C GLY A 17 2.17 0.92 4.21
N GLY A 18 1.21 0.36 3.48
CA GLY A 18 1.29 0.15 2.04
C GLY A 18 -0.05 -0.31 1.48
N ALA A 19 -0.20 -0.22 0.17
CA ALA A 19 -1.45 -0.55 -0.52
C ALA A 19 -1.21 -1.52 -1.69
N PHE A 20 -2.28 -2.16 -2.13
CA PHE A 20 -2.38 -2.99 -3.33
C PHE A 20 -3.79 -2.84 -3.90
N SER A 21 -3.97 -3.15 -5.18
CA SER A 21 -5.28 -3.02 -5.83
C SER A 21 -5.49 -4.08 -6.91
N SER A 22 -6.75 -4.25 -7.31
CA SER A 22 -7.13 -5.03 -8.48
C SER A 22 -8.26 -4.35 -9.25
N ALA A 23 -8.27 -4.49 -10.57
CA ALA A 23 -9.37 -4.05 -11.41
C ALA A 23 -9.63 -5.04 -12.54
N ALA A 24 -10.80 -4.96 -13.18
CA ALA A 24 -11.14 -5.81 -14.32
C ALA A 24 -10.33 -5.46 -15.59
N ASN A 25 -9.84 -4.22 -15.71
CA ASN A 25 -9.24 -3.69 -16.94
C ASN A 25 -7.85 -3.10 -16.70
N ILE A 26 -7.00 -3.15 -17.73
CA ILE A 26 -5.60 -2.62 -17.71
C ILE A 26 -5.54 -1.11 -17.45
N GLY A 27 -6.61 -0.34 -17.72
CA GLY A 27 -6.75 1.07 -17.34
C GLY A 27 -7.75 1.32 -16.21
N GLY A 28 -8.05 0.31 -15.37
CA GLY A 28 -9.17 0.34 -14.43
C GLY A 28 -8.98 1.18 -13.17
N GLY A 29 -8.02 2.12 -13.16
CA GLY A 29 -7.77 2.99 -12.01
C GLY A 29 -7.01 2.35 -10.85
N ASN A 30 -6.25 1.28 -11.10
CA ASN A 30 -5.46 0.61 -10.05
C ASN A 30 -4.44 1.56 -9.40
N GLU A 31 -3.67 2.27 -10.22
CA GLU A 31 -2.63 3.18 -9.75
C GLU A 31 -3.22 4.35 -8.95
N THR A 32 -4.30 4.96 -9.45
CA THR A 32 -5.00 6.04 -8.74
C THR A 32 -5.66 5.55 -7.46
N THR A 33 -6.21 4.33 -7.43
CA THR A 33 -6.73 3.72 -6.21
C THR A 33 -5.63 3.56 -5.16
N ILE A 34 -4.46 3.02 -5.54
CA ILE A 34 -3.32 2.87 -4.64
C ILE A 34 -2.84 4.24 -4.15
N MET A 35 -2.70 5.22 -5.04
CA MET A 35 -2.30 6.58 -4.66
C MET A 35 -3.29 7.22 -3.68
N GLY A 36 -4.59 7.06 -3.87
CA GLY A 36 -5.60 7.57 -2.94
C GLY A 36 -5.55 6.91 -1.56
N ILE A 37 -5.25 5.61 -1.48
CA ILE A 37 -5.01 4.94 -0.19
C ILE A 37 -3.74 5.48 0.45
N ILE A 38 -2.65 5.64 -0.32
CA ILE A 38 -1.39 6.20 0.20
C ILE A 38 -1.59 7.64 0.68
N GLU A 39 -2.34 8.47 -0.04
CA GLU A 39 -2.68 9.83 0.38
C GLU A 39 -3.36 9.83 1.76
N ALA A 40 -4.34 8.95 1.97
CA ALA A 40 -5.00 8.81 3.27
C ALA A 40 -4.03 8.34 4.38
N MET A 41 -3.08 7.45 4.06
CA MET A 41 -2.03 7.04 4.99
C MET A 41 -1.12 8.22 5.36
N LEU A 42 -0.71 9.03 4.38
CA LEU A 42 0.12 10.22 4.61
C LEU A 42 -0.61 11.26 5.48
N ILE A 43 -1.88 11.53 5.18
CA ILE A 43 -2.74 12.41 6.00
C ILE A 43 -2.82 11.91 7.45
N SER A 44 -2.78 10.58 7.65
CA SER A 44 -2.86 9.95 8.98
C SER A 44 -1.52 9.86 9.72
N GLY A 45 -0.42 10.40 9.17
CA GLY A 45 0.91 10.36 9.79
C GLY A 45 1.68 9.05 9.61
N MET A 46 1.26 8.18 8.69
CA MET A 46 1.92 6.90 8.45
C MET A 46 3.21 7.04 7.63
N VAL A 47 4.13 6.09 7.81
CA VAL A 47 5.34 5.95 6.99
C VAL A 47 5.06 4.98 5.85
N VAL A 48 5.23 5.43 4.60
CA VAL A 48 4.98 4.61 3.40
C VAL A 48 6.24 4.54 2.54
N GLU A 49 6.75 3.32 2.31
CA GLU A 49 7.87 3.09 1.39
C GLU A 49 7.37 2.78 -0.04
N GLY A 50 8.04 3.26 -1.07
CA GLY A 50 7.84 2.80 -2.46
C GLY A 50 8.66 1.53 -2.78
N ASP A 51 8.56 1.01 -4.01
CA ASP A 51 9.43 -0.09 -4.47
C ASP A 51 10.05 0.19 -5.86
N PRO A 52 11.28 0.73 -5.95
CA PRO A 52 11.89 1.06 -7.24
C PRO A 52 12.26 -0.16 -8.10
N LYS A 53 12.20 -1.39 -7.56
CA LYS A 53 12.50 -2.62 -8.29
C LYS A 53 11.28 -3.54 -8.49
N GLY A 54 10.11 -3.11 -8.04
CA GLY A 54 8.85 -3.85 -8.13
C GLY A 54 7.72 -2.93 -8.58
N ASP A 55 6.49 -3.28 -8.23
CA ASP A 55 5.33 -2.42 -8.48
C ASP A 55 5.44 -1.15 -7.59
N HIS A 56 5.76 -0.01 -8.20
CA HIS A 56 6.32 1.17 -7.53
C HIS A 56 5.46 1.75 -6.40
N TYR A 57 4.17 1.97 -6.67
CA TYR A 57 3.21 2.45 -5.69
C TYR A 57 2.64 1.32 -4.83
N GLY A 58 2.55 0.12 -5.41
CA GLY A 58 2.02 -1.06 -4.75
C GLY A 58 1.55 -2.10 -5.79
N PRO A 59 1.40 -3.37 -5.40
CA PRO A 59 1.01 -4.43 -6.32
C PRO A 59 -0.34 -4.20 -7.00
N VAL A 60 -0.40 -4.50 -8.31
CA VAL A 60 -1.62 -4.39 -9.12
C VAL A 60 -1.98 -5.73 -9.77
N SER A 61 -3.24 -6.13 -9.63
CA SER A 61 -3.83 -7.28 -10.34
C SER A 61 -4.84 -6.85 -11.41
N ILE A 62 -4.82 -7.52 -12.56
CA ILE A 62 -5.92 -7.45 -13.54
C ILE A 62 -6.74 -8.73 -13.40
N GLY A 63 -7.95 -8.61 -12.87
CA GLY A 63 -8.73 -9.77 -12.43
C GLY A 63 -8.03 -10.51 -11.27
N ALA A 64 -8.09 -11.85 -11.30
CA ALA A 64 -7.48 -12.68 -10.26
C ALA A 64 -5.94 -12.62 -10.30
N PRO A 65 -5.26 -12.63 -9.14
CA PRO A 65 -3.80 -12.51 -9.08
C PRO A 65 -3.09 -13.75 -9.64
N ASP A 66 -2.26 -13.52 -10.65
CA ASP A 66 -1.32 -14.51 -11.18
C ASP A 66 -0.05 -14.62 -10.30
N ASP A 67 0.91 -15.45 -10.73
CA ASP A 67 2.15 -15.67 -9.98
C ASP A 67 3.07 -14.45 -9.96
N ARG A 68 3.00 -13.55 -10.96
CA ARG A 68 3.72 -12.27 -10.93
C ARG A 68 3.15 -11.40 -9.81
N VAL A 69 1.83 -11.26 -9.76
CA VAL A 69 1.14 -10.48 -8.73
C VAL A 69 1.41 -11.02 -7.34
N LYS A 70 1.32 -12.34 -7.14
CA LYS A 70 1.64 -12.97 -5.84
C LYS A 70 3.08 -12.68 -5.39
N LYS A 71 4.04 -12.72 -6.31
CA LYS A 71 5.45 -12.36 -6.01
C LYS A 71 5.59 -10.89 -5.63
N GLN A 72 4.89 -9.98 -6.32
CA GLN A 72 4.90 -8.55 -5.97
C GLN A 72 4.22 -8.29 -4.62
N CYS A 73 3.09 -8.94 -4.31
CA CYS A 73 2.46 -8.87 -2.99
C CYS A 73 3.36 -9.38 -1.88
N THR A 74 4.02 -10.52 -2.09
CA THR A 74 4.97 -11.08 -1.12
C THR A 74 6.15 -10.12 -0.89
N ARG A 75 6.71 -9.57 -1.97
CA ARG A 75 7.78 -8.57 -1.92
C ARG A 75 7.35 -7.32 -1.15
N ARG A 76 6.14 -6.81 -1.41
CA ARG A 76 5.57 -5.65 -0.70
C ARG A 76 5.42 -5.93 0.80
N GLY A 77 4.88 -7.08 1.17
CA GLY A 77 4.74 -7.51 2.55
C GLY A 77 6.08 -7.60 3.28
N ASN A 78 7.09 -8.21 2.66
CA ASN A 78 8.43 -8.33 3.22
C ASN A 78 9.04 -6.95 3.47
N ARG A 79 8.94 -6.00 2.51
CA ARG A 79 9.47 -4.65 2.69
C ARG A 79 8.80 -3.90 3.85
N ILE A 80 7.47 -4.01 3.98
CA ILE A 80 6.73 -3.42 5.10
C ILE A 80 7.22 -3.99 6.43
N ALA A 81 7.37 -5.32 6.52
CA ALA A 81 7.86 -5.98 7.72
C ALA A 81 9.31 -5.57 8.05
N GLU A 82 10.20 -5.56 7.06
CA GLU A 82 11.59 -5.14 7.22
C GLU A 82 11.70 -3.69 7.69
N LEU A 83 10.93 -2.76 7.09
CA LEU A 83 10.92 -1.36 7.53
C LEU A 83 10.36 -1.22 8.95
N THR A 84 9.29 -1.96 9.27
CA THR A 84 8.71 -1.98 10.63
C THR A 84 9.74 -2.44 11.66
N LEU A 85 10.45 -3.52 11.38
CA LEU A 85 11.52 -4.02 12.26
C LEU A 85 12.66 -3.02 12.41
N LYS A 86 13.06 -2.31 11.34
CA LYS A 86 14.10 -1.28 11.43
C LYS A 86 13.71 -0.07 12.28
N LEU A 87 12.42 0.25 12.36
CA LEU A 87 11.91 1.41 13.11
C LEU A 87 11.55 1.09 14.56
N PHE A 88 11.14 -0.15 14.85
CA PHE A 88 10.52 -0.52 16.14
C PHE A 88 11.04 -1.82 16.77
N GLY A 89 11.90 -2.58 16.08
CA GLY A 89 12.54 -3.79 16.60
C GLY A 89 13.91 -3.48 17.18
#